data_AF-A0AAN1EM67-F1
#
_entry.id   AF-A0AAN1EM67-F1
#
_cell.length_a   1.000
_cell.length_b   1.000
_cell.length_c   1.000
_cell.angle_alpha   90.00
_cell.angle_beta   90.00
_cell.angle_gamma   90.00
#
_symmetry.space_group_name_H-M   'P 1'
#
loop_
_entity.id
_entity.type
_entity.pdbx_description
1 polymer ?
#
loop_
_entity_poly.entity_id
_entity_poly.type
_entity_poly.pdbx_seq_one_letter_code
_entity_poly.pdbx_strand_id
1 'polypeptide(L)'
;MPSDTAGSWTPVALSADLPPATVIPAWTPLGAIALWRSQSGRASASSDRCPHRGMGLSHGFVRGEALSCIYHGWSYSPAGGCIRIPAHPDLVPPETIRVAVQQVAESDGIVWIAVGEPAMPPPRLDNLAPIRSLTLDADVAAIEAAAGEKADADGLIRVADCPWVRLLPAEQIGCTLIHLLVEQGRSVADRITASRIAEAVRRRAETRQKDMA
;
A
#
# COMPACT_ATOMS: atom_id res chain seq x y z
N MET A 1 1.53 6.54 -30.01
CA MET A 1 0.24 6.69 -29.32
C MET A 1 0.55 7.42 -28.03
N PRO A 2 0.15 8.69 -27.86
CA PRO A 2 0.55 9.45 -26.68
C PRO A 2 -0.28 8.94 -25.50
N SER A 3 0.27 7.97 -24.79
CA SER A 3 -0.33 7.44 -23.57
C SER A 3 -0.06 8.45 -22.47
N ASP A 4 -1.12 9.14 -22.05
CA ASP A 4 -1.19 10.09 -20.96
C ASP A 4 -0.09 9.88 -19.90
N THR A 5 0.90 10.76 -19.90
CA THR A 5 2.10 10.69 -19.06
C THR A 5 1.85 11.11 -17.61
N ALA A 6 0.59 11.29 -17.22
CA ALA A 6 0.23 11.66 -15.86
C ALA A 6 0.28 10.42 -14.95
N GLY A 7 1.36 10.27 -14.18
CA GLY A 7 1.40 9.27 -13.12
C GLY A 7 0.49 9.65 -11.94
N SER A 8 0.17 8.66 -11.10
CA SER A 8 -0.65 8.81 -9.90
C SER A 8 0.01 8.19 -8.67
N TRP A 9 -0.47 8.56 -7.48
CA TRP A 9 -0.05 7.96 -6.22
C TRP A 9 -1.13 7.00 -5.71
N THR A 10 -0.74 5.75 -5.46
CA THR A 10 -1.60 4.75 -4.83
C THR A 10 -1.24 4.61 -3.35
N PRO A 11 -2.16 4.83 -2.41
CA PRO A 11 -1.91 4.55 -0.99
C PRO A 11 -2.00 3.03 -0.76
N VAL A 12 -0.98 2.44 -0.15
CA VAL A 12 -0.85 0.97 -0.08
C VAL A 12 -0.74 0.39 1.32
N ALA A 13 -0.32 1.19 2.29
CA ALA A 13 -0.15 0.75 3.67
C ALA A 13 -0.07 1.95 4.62
N LEU A 14 -0.31 1.71 5.90
CA LEU A 14 0.09 2.67 6.93
C LEU A 14 1.60 2.55 7.16
N SER A 15 2.27 3.68 7.38
CA SER A 15 3.70 3.68 7.74
C SER A 15 3.98 2.85 8.99
N ALA A 16 3.04 2.82 9.94
CA ALA A 16 3.12 2.05 11.18
C ALA A 16 3.02 0.53 10.98
N ASP A 17 2.37 0.08 9.91
CA ASP A 17 2.22 -1.35 9.58
C ASP A 17 3.48 -1.90 8.90
N LEU A 18 4.42 -1.04 8.52
CA LEU A 18 5.71 -1.37 7.93
C LEU A 18 6.85 -0.90 8.85
N PRO A 19 7.11 -1.55 10.00
CA PRO A 19 8.24 -1.20 10.86
C PRO A 19 9.60 -1.49 10.17
N PRO A 20 10.73 -0.95 10.68
CA PRO A 20 12.06 -1.25 10.14
C PRO A 20 12.34 -2.76 10.05
N ALA A 21 13.17 -3.14 9.08
CA ALA A 21 13.53 -4.52 8.78
C ALA A 21 12.35 -5.46 8.47
N THR A 22 11.23 -4.92 7.97
CA THR A 22 10.02 -5.68 7.65
C THR A 22 9.70 -5.63 6.16
N VAL A 23 9.05 -6.68 5.66
CA VAL A 23 8.43 -6.71 4.34
C VAL A 23 6.98 -7.18 4.49
N ILE A 24 6.07 -6.55 3.74
CA ILE A 24 4.66 -6.91 3.65
C ILE A 24 4.22 -6.95 2.18
N PRO A 25 3.16 -7.72 1.84
CA PRO A 25 2.55 -7.63 0.52
C PRO A 25 1.75 -6.33 0.40
N ALA A 26 1.75 -5.75 -0.80
CA ALA A 26 0.97 -4.59 -1.19
C ALA A 26 0.51 -4.76 -2.65
N TRP A 27 -0.45 -3.95 -3.09
CA TRP A 27 -0.96 -3.99 -4.46
C TRP A 27 -1.11 -2.58 -5.02
N THR A 28 -0.81 -2.46 -6.30
CA THR A 28 -1.09 -1.28 -7.12
C THR A 28 -1.72 -1.73 -8.44
N PRO A 29 -2.21 -0.80 -9.28
CA PRO A 29 -2.59 -1.12 -10.66
C PRO A 29 -1.49 -1.82 -11.49
N LEU A 30 -0.21 -1.74 -11.09
CA LEU A 30 0.89 -2.44 -11.75
C LEU A 30 1.03 -3.91 -11.30
N GLY A 31 0.28 -4.34 -10.29
CA GLY A 31 0.27 -5.70 -9.75
C GLY A 31 0.77 -5.80 -8.31
N ALA A 32 1.18 -7.01 -7.92
CA ALA A 32 1.65 -7.31 -6.58
C ALA A 32 3.04 -6.69 -6.31
N ILE A 33 3.18 -6.10 -5.13
CA ILE A 33 4.38 -5.40 -4.66
C ILE A 33 4.87 -6.02 -3.35
N ALA A 34 6.17 -6.25 -3.26
CA ALA A 34 6.85 -6.42 -1.98
C ALA A 34 7.22 -5.03 -1.47
N LEU A 35 6.46 -4.55 -0.48
CA LEU A 35 6.72 -3.29 0.21
C LEU A 35 7.58 -3.60 1.43
N TRP A 36 8.76 -3.00 1.51
CA TRP A 36 9.72 -3.32 2.56
C TRP A 36 10.39 -2.07 3.12
N ARG A 37 10.80 -2.16 4.38
CA ARG A 37 11.58 -1.13 5.04
C ARG A 37 12.92 -1.70 5.46
N SER A 38 13.99 -1.08 4.98
CA SER A 38 15.36 -1.35 5.41
C SER A 38 15.53 -1.17 6.93
N GLN A 39 16.65 -1.67 7.46
CA GLN A 39 17.01 -1.49 8.85
C GLN A 39 17.24 -0.01 9.21
N SER A 40 17.77 0.78 8.27
CA SER A 40 17.90 2.24 8.42
C SER A 40 16.57 3.00 8.43
N GLY A 41 15.47 2.34 8.06
CA GLY A 41 14.13 2.93 8.05
C GLY A 41 13.67 3.42 6.67
N ARG A 42 14.47 3.30 5.61
CA ARG A 42 14.05 3.63 4.25
C ARG A 42 13.02 2.62 3.73
N ALA A 43 11.83 3.10 3.36
CA ALA A 43 10.81 2.33 2.65
C ALA A 43 11.19 2.14 1.16
N SER A 44 10.81 1.00 0.59
CA SER A 44 11.11 0.62 -0.80
C SER A 44 10.04 -0.33 -1.32
N ALA A 45 9.74 -0.25 -2.61
CA ALA A 45 8.74 -1.06 -3.27
C ALA A 45 9.37 -1.77 -4.47
N SER A 46 9.30 -3.10 -4.48
CA SER A 46 9.73 -3.92 -5.61
C SER A 46 8.59 -4.79 -6.11
N SER A 47 8.60 -5.17 -7.40
CA SER A 47 7.70 -6.20 -7.92
C SER A 47 7.75 -7.45 -7.03
N ASP A 48 6.60 -8.02 -6.69
CA ASP A 48 6.52 -9.16 -5.78
C ASP A 48 6.87 -10.51 -6.45
N ARG A 49 7.95 -10.53 -7.22
CA ARG A 49 8.36 -11.72 -7.97
C ARG A 49 9.87 -11.78 -8.12
N CYS A 50 10.48 -12.76 -7.48
CA CYS A 50 11.91 -13.00 -7.59
C CYS A 50 12.28 -13.45 -9.02
N PRO A 51 13.20 -12.78 -9.74
CA PRO A 51 13.58 -13.15 -11.11
C PRO A 51 14.25 -14.52 -11.24
N HIS A 52 14.69 -15.13 -10.13
CA HIS A 52 15.28 -16.46 -10.15
C HIS A 52 14.24 -17.56 -10.44
N ARG A 53 13.19 -17.68 -9.61
CA ARG A 53 12.15 -18.74 -9.73
C ARG A 53 10.73 -18.28 -9.40
N GLY A 54 10.49 -16.98 -9.37
CA GLY A 54 9.15 -16.41 -9.23
C GLY A 54 8.55 -16.42 -7.82
N MET A 55 9.32 -16.77 -6.77
CA MET A 55 8.84 -16.68 -5.39
C MET A 55 8.45 -15.24 -5.05
N GLY A 56 7.34 -15.06 -4.34
CA GLY A 56 6.93 -13.77 -3.77
C GLY A 56 8.00 -13.24 -2.84
N LEU A 57 8.50 -12.04 -3.13
CA LEU A 57 9.50 -11.36 -2.31
C LEU A 57 8.89 -10.79 -1.02
N SER A 58 7.57 -10.58 -1.00
CA SER A 58 6.78 -10.19 0.17
C SER A 58 6.82 -11.24 1.29
N HIS A 59 7.08 -12.51 0.95
CA HIS A 59 7.36 -13.60 1.90
C HIS A 59 8.82 -13.66 2.34
N GLY A 60 9.66 -12.75 1.85
CA GLY A 60 11.07 -12.67 2.16
C GLY A 60 11.37 -12.10 3.54
N PHE A 61 12.58 -11.61 3.70
CA PHE A 61 13.00 -10.89 4.90
C PHE A 61 14.02 -9.82 4.53
N VAL A 62 14.07 -8.76 5.32
CA VAL A 62 15.04 -7.67 5.14
C VAL A 62 16.33 -8.01 5.88
N ARG A 63 17.48 -7.81 5.23
CA ARG A 63 18.82 -7.90 5.84
C ARG A 63 19.55 -6.59 5.63
N GLY A 64 19.65 -5.78 6.68
CA GLY A 64 20.21 -4.43 6.59
C GLY A 64 19.43 -3.59 5.57
N GLU A 65 20.09 -3.24 4.47
CA GLU A 65 19.53 -2.38 3.42
C GLU A 65 19.00 -3.15 2.20
N ALA A 66 18.77 -4.46 2.31
CA ALA A 66 18.37 -5.29 1.18
C ALA A 66 17.21 -6.25 1.50
N LEU A 67 16.35 -6.47 0.51
CA LEU A 67 15.30 -7.48 0.56
C LEU A 67 15.84 -8.83 0.08
N SER A 68 15.68 -9.87 0.88
CA SER A 68 16.14 -11.22 0.55
C SER A 68 14.98 -12.17 0.33
N CYS A 69 15.02 -12.88 -0.80
CA CYS A 69 14.04 -13.90 -1.14
C CYS A 69 14.12 -15.09 -0.18
N ILE A 70 12.99 -15.53 0.36
CA ILE A 70 12.93 -16.68 1.29
C ILE A 70 13.34 -18.00 0.64
N TYR A 71 13.23 -18.12 -0.69
CA TYR A 71 13.47 -19.40 -1.36
C TYR A 71 14.97 -19.77 -1.41
N HIS A 72 15.81 -18.89 -1.94
CA HIS A 72 17.24 -19.17 -2.13
C HIS A 72 18.14 -18.06 -1.55
N GLY A 73 17.55 -17.09 -0.84
CA GLY A 73 18.30 -16.01 -0.18
C GLY A 73 18.93 -14.99 -1.12
N TRP A 74 18.55 -14.93 -2.40
CA TRP A 74 18.99 -13.87 -3.30
C TRP A 74 18.54 -12.52 -2.74
N SER A 75 19.47 -11.59 -2.59
CA SER A 75 19.21 -10.27 -2.00
C SER A 75 19.22 -9.19 -3.06
N TYR A 76 18.30 -8.24 -2.95
CA TYR A 76 18.10 -7.13 -3.86
C TYR A 76 18.23 -5.80 -3.11
N SER A 77 18.95 -4.86 -3.73
CA SER A 77 19.06 -3.48 -3.24
C SER A 77 17.76 -2.68 -3.42
N PRO A 78 17.63 -1.49 -2.81
CA PRO A 78 16.50 -0.58 -3.07
C PRO A 78 16.37 -0.17 -4.54
N ALA A 79 17.46 -0.23 -5.31
CA ALA A 79 17.46 0.03 -6.76
C ALA A 79 17.09 -1.22 -7.60
N GLY A 80 16.75 -2.33 -6.95
CA GLY A 80 16.29 -3.57 -7.56
C GLY A 80 17.39 -4.52 -8.04
N GLY A 81 18.64 -4.07 -8.10
CA GLY A 81 19.76 -4.93 -8.51
C GLY A 81 20.05 -6.03 -7.48
N CYS A 82 20.29 -7.25 -7.95
CA CYS A 82 20.75 -8.35 -7.10
C CYS A 82 22.17 -8.06 -6.59
N ILE A 83 22.37 -8.12 -5.28
CA ILE A 83 23.65 -7.79 -4.63
C ILE A 83 24.29 -9.00 -3.96
N ARG A 84 23.56 -10.11 -3.81
CA ARG A 84 24.06 -11.31 -3.14
C ARG A 84 23.34 -12.56 -3.62
N ILE A 85 24.11 -13.58 -3.96
CA ILE A 85 23.64 -14.94 -4.24
C ILE A 85 24.34 -15.88 -3.25
N PRO A 86 23.66 -16.36 -2.18
CA PRO A 86 24.33 -17.10 -1.11
C PRO A 86 25.08 -18.37 -1.54
N ALA A 87 24.61 -19.06 -2.58
CA ALA A 87 25.25 -20.26 -3.12
C ALA A 87 26.57 -19.97 -3.85
N HIS A 88 26.81 -18.71 -4.24
CA HIS A 88 28.02 -18.25 -4.91
C HIS A 88 28.54 -16.98 -4.20
N PRO A 89 29.12 -17.13 -2.98
CA PRO A 89 29.42 -15.99 -2.13
C PRO A 89 30.46 -15.02 -2.71
N ASP A 90 31.38 -15.52 -3.54
CA ASP A 90 32.43 -14.71 -4.17
C ASP A 90 32.02 -14.15 -5.55
N LEU A 91 30.82 -14.52 -6.03
CA LEU A 91 30.30 -14.03 -7.31
C LEU A 91 29.74 -12.62 -7.12
N VAL A 92 30.19 -11.68 -7.96
CA VAL A 92 29.48 -10.43 -8.19
C VAL A 92 28.29 -10.72 -9.10
N PRO A 93 27.03 -10.58 -8.64
CA PRO A 93 25.87 -10.88 -9.48
C PRO A 93 25.84 -9.98 -10.72
N PRO A 94 25.46 -10.51 -11.90
CA PRO A 94 25.29 -9.70 -13.10
C PRO A 94 24.26 -8.58 -12.91
N GLU A 95 24.54 -7.39 -13.46
CA GLU A 95 23.65 -6.23 -13.36
C GLU A 95 22.27 -6.45 -13.99
N THR A 96 22.15 -7.42 -14.89
CA THR A 96 20.90 -7.83 -15.55
C THR A 96 19.93 -8.53 -14.60
N ILE A 97 20.40 -9.04 -13.46
CA ILE A 97 19.54 -9.67 -12.45
C ILE A 97 18.92 -8.59 -11.58
N ARG A 98 17.69 -8.19 -11.93
CA ARG A 98 16.98 -7.11 -11.26
C ARG A 98 15.53 -7.46 -10.98
N VAL A 99 14.98 -6.83 -9.95
CA VAL A 99 13.53 -6.69 -9.73
C VAL A 99 13.12 -5.29 -10.18
N ALA A 100 11.89 -5.15 -10.70
CA ALA A 100 11.35 -3.82 -10.95
C ALA A 100 11.11 -3.11 -9.61
N VAL A 101 11.35 -1.80 -9.55
CA VAL A 101 11.19 -0.99 -8.34
C VAL A 101 10.37 0.25 -8.64
N GLN A 102 9.54 0.65 -7.69
CA GLN A 102 8.65 1.80 -7.83
C GLN A 102 9.05 2.92 -6.87
N GLN A 103 8.74 4.16 -7.24
CA GLN A 103 8.93 5.30 -6.36
C GLN A 103 7.99 5.19 -5.15
N VAL A 104 8.56 5.39 -3.97
CA VAL A 104 7.84 5.38 -2.69
C VAL A 104 7.94 6.76 -2.07
N ALA A 105 6.82 7.24 -1.52
CA ALA A 105 6.77 8.43 -0.69
C ALA A 105 5.97 8.12 0.58
N GLU A 106 6.32 8.77 1.69
CA GLU A 106 5.56 8.70 2.94
C GLU A 106 5.04 10.08 3.27
N SER A 107 3.72 10.20 3.43
CA SER A 107 3.06 11.44 3.86
C SER A 107 1.89 11.10 4.76
N ASP A 108 1.77 11.84 5.85
CA ASP A 108 0.64 11.80 6.80
C ASP A 108 0.33 10.39 7.33
N GLY A 109 1.39 9.58 7.55
CA GLY A 109 1.31 8.23 8.08
C GLY A 109 0.88 7.16 7.08
N ILE A 110 0.81 7.50 5.79
CA ILE A 110 0.53 6.60 4.68
C ILE A 110 1.79 6.39 3.83
N VAL A 111 2.00 5.15 3.40
CA VAL A 111 2.97 4.79 2.37
C VAL A 111 2.28 4.84 1.02
N TRP A 112 2.83 5.64 0.12
CA TRP A 112 2.35 5.85 -1.24
C TRP A 112 3.32 5.26 -2.25
N ILE A 113 2.80 4.61 -3.28
CA ILE A 113 3.56 4.10 -4.41
C ILE A 113 3.13 4.83 -5.68
N ALA A 114 4.11 5.34 -6.42
CA ALA A 114 3.86 5.94 -7.72
C ALA A 114 3.50 4.87 -8.77
N VAL A 115 2.49 5.16 -9.57
CA VAL A 115 2.15 4.44 -10.79
C VAL A 115 2.40 5.40 -11.95
N GLY A 116 3.34 5.06 -12.83
CA GLY A 116 3.87 6.01 -13.82
C GLY A 116 4.78 7.06 -13.18
N GLU A 117 4.78 8.28 -13.72
CA GLU A 117 5.63 9.39 -13.27
C GLU A 117 4.74 10.56 -12.79
N PRO A 118 4.24 10.52 -11.53
CA PRO A 118 3.41 11.59 -11.01
C PRO A 118 4.21 12.89 -10.90
N ALA A 119 3.69 13.98 -11.47
CA ALA A 119 4.34 15.29 -11.46
C ALA A 119 4.27 16.00 -10.10
N MET A 120 3.27 15.64 -9.28
CA MET A 120 3.02 16.21 -7.96
C MET A 120 3.37 15.20 -6.87
N PRO A 121 3.70 15.64 -5.63
CA PRO A 121 3.82 14.75 -4.48
C PRO A 121 2.47 14.06 -4.15
N PRO A 122 2.47 13.03 -3.29
CA PRO A 122 1.23 12.44 -2.82
C PRO A 122 0.30 13.47 -2.17
N PRO A 123 -1.04 13.24 -2.20
CA PRO A 123 -2.00 14.08 -1.52
C PRO A 123 -1.66 14.28 -0.04
N ARG A 124 -1.93 15.50 0.45
CA ARG A 124 -1.84 15.84 1.88
C ARG A 124 -3.18 15.55 2.52
N LEU A 125 -3.18 14.86 3.65
CA LEU A 125 -4.41 14.44 4.34
C LEU A 125 -4.81 15.38 5.49
N ASP A 126 -4.18 16.54 5.60
CA ASP A 126 -4.45 17.69 6.49
C ASP A 126 -5.40 17.45 7.67
N ASN A 127 -4.83 17.46 8.89
CA ASN A 127 -5.53 17.21 10.16
C ASN A 127 -6.19 15.83 10.29
N LEU A 128 -5.91 14.87 9.41
CA LEU A 128 -6.29 13.48 9.59
C LEU A 128 -5.12 12.65 10.13
N ALA A 129 -5.44 11.61 10.89
CA ALA A 129 -4.52 10.59 11.35
C ALA A 129 -5.05 9.21 10.94
N PRO A 130 -4.26 8.40 10.20
CA PRO A 130 -4.66 7.04 9.90
C PRO A 130 -4.60 6.18 11.17
N ILE A 131 -5.54 5.24 11.30
CA ILE A 131 -5.61 4.37 12.49
C ILE A 131 -5.61 2.87 12.17
N ARG A 132 -6.07 2.45 10.99
CA ARG A 132 -5.96 1.07 10.48
C ARG A 132 -6.32 1.01 9.01
N SER A 133 -6.06 -0.14 8.38
CA SER A 133 -6.55 -0.47 7.05
C SER A 133 -7.55 -1.64 7.10
N LEU A 134 -8.43 -1.73 6.10
CA LEU A 134 -9.37 -2.83 5.90
C LEU A 134 -9.41 -3.18 4.40
N THR A 135 -9.49 -4.47 4.06
CA THR A 135 -9.76 -4.93 2.70
C THR A 135 -11.22 -5.30 2.57
N LEU A 136 -11.85 -4.87 1.48
CA LEU A 136 -13.27 -5.01 1.21
C LEU A 136 -13.46 -5.71 -0.13
N ASP A 137 -14.35 -6.71 -0.15
CA ASP A 137 -14.82 -7.33 -1.39
C ASP A 137 -15.95 -6.48 -2.03
N ALA A 138 -15.64 -5.20 -2.30
CA ALA A 138 -16.56 -4.21 -2.85
C ALA A 138 -15.78 -3.16 -3.65
N ASP A 139 -16.41 -2.60 -4.69
CA ASP A 139 -15.87 -1.46 -5.42
C ASP A 139 -16.05 -0.13 -4.66
N VAL A 140 -15.41 0.94 -5.15
CA VAL A 140 -15.50 2.27 -4.51
C VAL A 140 -16.93 2.79 -4.50
N ALA A 141 -17.73 2.53 -5.54
CA ALA A 141 -19.10 3.01 -5.62
C ALA A 141 -20.00 2.40 -4.53
N ALA A 142 -19.83 1.11 -4.23
CA ALA A 142 -20.51 0.43 -3.14
C ALA A 142 -20.07 0.96 -1.77
N ILE A 143 -18.79 1.33 -1.61
CA ILE A 143 -18.26 1.94 -0.38
C ILE A 143 -18.86 3.34 -0.17
N GLU A 144 -18.88 4.18 -1.20
CA GLU A 144 -19.51 5.50 -1.17
C GLU A 144 -20.98 5.40 -0.77
N ALA A 145 -21.73 4.49 -1.40
CA ALA A 145 -23.14 4.24 -1.08
C ALA A 145 -23.34 3.74 0.37
N ALA A 146 -22.39 2.96 0.91
CA ALA A 146 -22.43 2.47 2.28
C ALA A 146 -22.01 3.52 3.32
N ALA A 147 -21.16 4.47 2.93
CA ALA A 147 -20.69 5.59 3.75
C ALA A 147 -21.66 6.80 3.73
N GLY A 148 -22.46 6.93 2.67
CA GLY A 148 -23.47 7.97 2.50
C GLY A 148 -22.97 9.23 1.79
N GLU A 149 -21.69 9.29 1.42
CA GLU A 149 -21.09 10.39 0.67
C GLU A 149 -20.18 9.86 -0.45
N LYS A 150 -19.96 10.69 -1.48
CA LYS A 150 -19.01 10.44 -2.57
C LYS A 150 -17.59 10.83 -2.16
N ALA A 151 -16.59 10.26 -2.82
CA ALA A 151 -15.22 10.71 -2.69
C ALA A 151 -15.09 12.17 -3.15
N ASP A 152 -14.31 12.97 -2.41
CA ASP A 152 -13.96 14.32 -2.81
C ASP A 152 -12.78 14.35 -3.82
N ALA A 153 -12.29 15.54 -4.16
CA ALA A 153 -11.22 15.71 -5.14
C ALA A 153 -9.90 15.05 -4.73
N ASP A 154 -9.68 14.82 -3.43
CA ASP A 154 -8.50 14.15 -2.88
C ASP A 154 -8.74 12.64 -2.72
N GLY A 155 -9.90 12.14 -3.16
CA GLY A 155 -10.29 10.74 -3.06
C GLY A 155 -10.79 10.32 -1.68
N LEU A 156 -11.05 11.26 -0.77
CA LEU A 156 -11.52 10.95 0.58
C LEU A 156 -13.05 10.83 0.62
N ILE A 157 -13.54 9.76 1.23
CA ILE A 157 -14.96 9.53 1.48
C ILE A 157 -15.25 9.88 2.94
N ARG A 158 -16.19 10.80 3.20
CA ARG A 158 -16.69 11.02 4.56
C ARG A 158 -17.74 9.99 4.91
N VAL A 159 -17.84 9.66 6.20
CA VAL A 159 -18.97 8.87 6.69
C VAL A 159 -20.04 9.84 7.16
N ALA A 160 -21.22 9.84 6.53
CA ALA A 160 -22.27 10.85 6.72
C ALA A 160 -22.67 11.03 8.19
N ASP A 161 -22.81 9.93 8.93
CA ASP A 161 -23.20 9.96 10.35
C ASP A 161 -22.07 10.34 11.31
N CYS A 162 -20.82 10.39 10.83
CA CYS A 162 -19.62 10.64 11.62
C CYS A 162 -18.61 11.46 10.79
N PRO A 163 -18.85 12.77 10.62
CA PRO A 163 -18.08 13.61 9.69
C PRO A 163 -16.63 13.87 10.12
N TRP A 164 -16.18 13.33 11.26
CA TRP A 164 -14.78 13.32 11.69
C TRP A 164 -14.03 12.03 11.30
N VAL A 165 -14.71 11.12 10.59
CA VAL A 165 -14.15 9.89 10.01
C VAL A 165 -14.03 10.04 8.49
N ARG A 166 -12.89 9.60 7.95
CA ARG A 166 -12.63 9.54 6.50
C ARG A 166 -12.17 8.14 6.11
N LEU A 167 -12.54 7.72 4.91
CA LEU A 167 -12.04 6.52 4.26
C LEU A 167 -11.26 6.96 3.02
N LEU A 168 -10.03 6.49 2.89
CA LEU A 168 -9.22 6.65 1.69
C LEU A 168 -9.17 5.30 0.96
N PRO A 169 -9.95 5.11 -0.11
CA PRO A 169 -9.94 3.88 -0.89
C PRO A 169 -8.74 3.80 -1.83
N ALA A 170 -8.29 2.59 -2.10
CA ALA A 170 -7.34 2.22 -3.13
C ALA A 170 -7.84 0.94 -3.80
N GLU A 171 -8.26 1.05 -5.06
CA GLU A 171 -8.74 -0.09 -5.83
C GLU A 171 -7.59 -1.07 -6.11
N GLN A 172 -7.90 -2.35 -5.95
CA GLN A 172 -7.01 -3.47 -6.19
C GLN A 172 -7.73 -4.49 -7.09
N ILE A 173 -7.01 -5.50 -7.57
CA ILE A 173 -7.63 -6.54 -8.40
C ILE A 173 -8.62 -7.34 -7.54
N GLY A 174 -9.92 -7.13 -7.80
CA GLY A 174 -11.01 -7.88 -7.17
C GLY A 174 -11.43 -7.42 -5.77
N CYS A 175 -10.78 -6.39 -5.20
CA CYS A 175 -11.12 -5.84 -3.89
C CYS A 175 -10.69 -4.37 -3.78
N THR A 176 -11.12 -3.69 -2.71
CA THR A 176 -10.68 -2.33 -2.39
C THR A 176 -10.03 -2.31 -1.01
N LEU A 177 -8.81 -1.78 -0.92
CA LEU A 177 -8.19 -1.43 0.35
C LEU A 177 -8.73 -0.07 0.79
N ILE A 178 -9.13 0.08 2.05
CA ILE A 178 -9.42 1.39 2.63
C ILE A 178 -8.47 1.67 3.78
N HIS A 179 -7.94 2.88 3.83
CA HIS A 179 -7.30 3.42 5.02
C HIS A 179 -8.33 4.23 5.80
N LEU A 180 -8.55 3.84 7.06
CA LEU A 180 -9.42 4.54 7.98
C LEU A 180 -8.65 5.70 8.63
N LEU A 181 -9.14 6.91 8.43
CA LEU A 181 -8.58 8.11 9.04
C LEU A 181 -9.60 8.79 9.95
N VAL A 182 -9.09 9.46 10.97
CA VAL A 182 -9.88 10.29 11.89
C VAL A 182 -9.23 11.65 12.01
N GLU A 183 -10.00 12.69 12.33
CA GLU A 183 -9.43 13.97 12.71
C GLU A 183 -8.40 13.83 13.85
N GLN A 184 -7.34 14.62 13.81
CA GLN A 184 -6.31 14.62 14.85
C GLN A 184 -6.88 15.10 16.20
N GLY A 185 -6.24 14.67 17.30
CA GLY A 185 -6.70 14.99 18.66
C GLY A 185 -7.86 14.14 19.18
N ARG A 186 -8.44 13.26 18.35
CA ARG A 186 -9.50 12.31 18.77
C ARG A 186 -9.01 11.32 19.82
N SER A 187 -9.87 11.06 20.80
CA SER A 187 -9.58 10.18 21.94
C SER A 187 -9.43 8.72 21.51
N VAL A 188 -8.89 7.87 22.39
CA VAL A 188 -8.83 6.42 22.14
C VAL A 188 -10.25 5.84 21.94
N ALA A 189 -11.24 6.31 22.70
CA ALA A 189 -12.64 5.89 22.57
C ALA A 189 -13.22 6.26 21.20
N ASP A 190 -12.91 7.45 20.69
CA ASP A 190 -13.31 7.88 19.34
C ASP A 190 -12.67 7.01 18.27
N ARG A 191 -11.38 6.69 18.39
CA ARG A 191 -10.66 5.81 17.46
C ARG A 191 -11.25 4.40 17.42
N ILE A 192 -11.63 3.84 18.58
CA ILE A 192 -12.32 2.56 18.66
C ILE A 192 -13.69 2.65 17.98
N THR A 193 -14.42 3.73 18.21
CA THR A 193 -15.72 3.99 17.59
C THR A 193 -15.60 4.09 16.07
N ALA A 194 -14.63 4.85 15.55
CA ALA A 194 -14.32 4.93 14.12
C ALA A 194 -14.01 3.57 13.53
N SER A 195 -13.22 2.74 14.23
CA SER A 195 -12.93 1.37 13.75
C SER A 195 -14.19 0.52 13.63
N ARG A 196 -15.17 0.67 14.54
CA ARG A 196 -16.46 -0.04 14.46
C ARG A 196 -17.32 0.49 13.33
N ILE A 197 -17.32 1.80 13.11
CA ILE A 197 -18.02 2.45 12.00
C ILE A 197 -17.49 1.97 10.65
N ALA A 198 -16.16 1.96 10.46
CA ALA A 198 -15.54 1.47 9.23
C ALA A 198 -15.88 0.00 8.95
N GLU A 199 -15.89 -0.84 9.98
CA GLU A 199 -16.32 -2.24 9.88
C GLU A 199 -17.80 -2.36 9.49
N ALA A 200 -18.67 -1.48 10.00
CA ALA A 200 -20.07 -1.44 9.60
C ALA A 200 -20.26 -0.97 8.14
N VAL A 201 -19.48 0.03 7.70
CA VAL A 201 -19.43 0.46 6.29
C VAL A 201 -19.00 -0.70 5.40
N ARG A 202 -17.92 -1.41 5.77
CA ARG A 202 -17.44 -2.59 5.04
C ARG A 202 -18.54 -3.62 4.81
N ARG A 203 -19.19 -4.08 5.89
CA ARG A 203 -20.25 -5.10 5.78
C ARG A 203 -21.38 -4.63 4.87
N ARG A 204 -21.78 -3.36 5.00
CA ARG A 204 -22.82 -2.74 4.16
C ARG A 204 -22.42 -2.61 2.69
N ALA A 205 -21.15 -2.35 2.40
CA ALA A 205 -20.63 -2.27 1.03
C ALA A 205 -20.54 -3.67 0.39
N GLU A 206 -19.98 -4.64 1.09
CA GLU A 206 -19.86 -6.03 0.63
C GLU A 206 -21.23 -6.69 0.40
N THR A 207 -22.23 -6.41 1.25
CA THR A 207 -23.62 -6.88 0.99
C THR A 207 -24.17 -6.29 -0.30
N ARG A 208 -24.02 -4.98 -0.51
CA ARG A 208 -24.49 -4.32 -1.75
C ARG A 208 -23.80 -4.86 -3.00
N GLN A 209 -22.49 -5.08 -2.94
CA GLN A 209 -21.73 -5.65 -4.05
C GLN A 209 -22.29 -7.02 -4.45
N LYS A 210 -22.60 -7.87 -3.47
CA LYS A 210 -23.18 -9.20 -3.70
C LYS A 210 -24.57 -9.13 -4.31
N ASP A 211 -25.39 -8.17 -3.90
CA ASP A 211 -26.74 -7.98 -4.45
C ASP A 211 -26.73 -7.47 -5.90
N MET A 212 -25.60 -6.89 -6.34
CA MET A 212 -25.40 -6.36 -7.70
C MET A 212 -24.68 -7.33 -8.66
N ALA A 213 -24.13 -8.44 -8.15
CA ALA A 213 -23.38 -9.44 -8.91
C ALA A 213 -24.26 -10.60 -9.37
#